data_AF-A0A2T0VYB9-F1
#
_entry.id   AF-A0A2T0VYB9-F1
#
_cell.length_a   1.000
_cell.length_b   1.000
_cell.length_c   1.000
_cell.angle_alpha   90.00
_cell.angle_beta   90.00
_cell.angle_gamma   90.00
#
_symmetry.space_group_name_H-M   'P 1'
#
loop_
_entity.id
_entity.type
_entity.pdbx_description
1 polymer ?
#
loop_
_entity_poly.entity_id
_entity_poly.type
_entity_poly.pdbx_seq_one_letter_code
_entity_poly.pdbx_strand_id
1 'polypeptide(L)'
;MILTLPEPDITLYEDGLAKHDKLNRKPMADKLSNLVERIDDPLVIALDGGWGSGKSVFLKCWVGEHLKTHPDKATTLYFDAFAHDYLEDPLIALTGALAERLEKSDQKPAALKALKNAAYRLMPMAARIGLAQRQRAVPRLQAL
;
A
#
# COMPACT_ATOMS: atom_id res chain seq x y z
N MET A 1 -6.85 1.81 -30.40
CA MET A 1 -6.36 2.63 -29.28
C MET A 1 -7.34 2.41 -28.13
N ILE A 2 -6.90 1.81 -27.02
CA ILE A 2 -7.76 1.70 -25.84
C ILE A 2 -7.82 3.10 -25.23
N LEU A 3 -9.01 3.70 -25.18
CA LEU A 3 -9.21 5.00 -24.55
C LEU A 3 -9.10 4.80 -23.03
N THR A 4 -7.92 5.03 -22.47
CA THR A 4 -7.73 5.05 -21.03
C THR A 4 -8.10 6.43 -20.52
N LEU A 5 -9.11 6.49 -19.64
CA LEU A 5 -9.38 7.73 -18.92
C LEU A 5 -8.20 7.99 -17.97
N PRO A 6 -7.63 9.21 -17.94
CA PRO A 6 -6.61 9.55 -16.97
C PRO A 6 -7.20 9.40 -15.56
N GLU A 7 -6.42 8.84 -14.64
CA GLU A 7 -6.84 8.79 -13.25
C GLU A 7 -7.02 10.22 -12.71
N PRO A 8 -8.07 10.48 -11.91
CA PRO A 8 -8.21 11.76 -11.24
C PRO A 8 -7.03 11.97 -10.28
N ASP A 9 -6.59 13.22 -10.16
CA ASP A 9 -5.58 13.61 -9.18
C ASP A 9 -6.17 13.46 -7.77
N ILE A 10 -5.64 12.50 -7.00
CA ILE A 10 -6.10 12.14 -5.65
C ILE A 10 -4.90 12.09 -4.74
N THR A 11 -4.91 12.97 -3.73
CA THR A 11 -3.90 12.95 -2.67
C THR A 11 -4.28 11.89 -1.64
N LEU A 12 -3.50 10.81 -1.56
CA LEU A 12 -3.75 9.72 -0.61
C LEU A 12 -3.81 10.21 0.83
N TYR A 13 -4.72 9.64 1.62
CA TYR A 13 -4.97 9.96 3.04
C TYR A 13 -5.58 11.35 3.31
N GLU A 14 -5.53 12.26 2.34
CA GLU A 14 -6.07 13.62 2.46
C GLU A 14 -7.38 13.79 1.71
N ASP A 15 -7.49 13.28 0.49
CA ASP A 15 -8.70 13.41 -0.32
C ASP A 15 -9.73 12.34 0.02
N GLY A 16 -10.99 12.77 0.16
CA GLY A 16 -12.12 11.89 0.46
C GLY A 16 -13.04 11.69 -0.76
N LEU A 17 -14.24 11.19 -0.53
CA LEU A 17 -15.21 10.95 -1.62
C LEU A 17 -15.87 12.25 -2.13
N ALA A 18 -15.91 13.31 -1.32
CA ALA A 18 -16.67 14.53 -1.63
C ALA A 18 -16.37 15.17 -3.02
N LYS A 19 -15.10 15.15 -3.48
CA LYS A 19 -14.68 15.76 -4.76
C LYS A 19 -14.64 14.77 -5.93
N HIS A 20 -14.53 13.46 -5.64
CA HIS A 20 -14.20 12.44 -6.64
C HIS A 20 -15.30 11.40 -6.82
N ASP A 21 -16.40 11.47 -6.06
CA ASP A 21 -17.48 10.48 -6.08
C ASP A 21 -18.50 10.71 -7.20
N LYS A 22 -18.09 10.45 -8.43
CA LYS A 22 -18.98 10.46 -9.61
C LYS A 22 -19.98 9.30 -9.66
N LEU A 23 -19.80 8.28 -8.81
CA LEU A 23 -20.60 7.04 -8.82
C LEU A 23 -21.48 6.90 -7.56
N ASN A 24 -21.59 7.96 -6.76
CA ASN A 24 -22.36 8.00 -5.52
C ASN A 24 -22.10 6.81 -4.58
N ARG A 25 -20.81 6.53 -4.35
CA ARG A 25 -20.30 5.44 -3.50
C ARG A 25 -20.11 5.82 -2.05
N LYS A 26 -20.36 7.08 -1.66
CA LYS A 26 -20.35 7.47 -0.24
C LYS A 26 -21.16 6.54 0.67
N PRO A 27 -22.40 6.12 0.35
CA PRO A 27 -23.14 5.19 1.20
C PRO A 27 -22.46 3.82 1.35
N MET A 28 -21.69 3.39 0.35
CA MET A 28 -20.92 2.14 0.41
C MET A 28 -19.66 2.31 1.27
N ALA A 29 -18.95 3.43 1.12
CA ALA A 29 -17.81 3.79 1.96
C ALA A 29 -18.22 3.86 3.44
N ASP A 30 -19.35 4.52 3.75
CA ASP A 30 -19.84 4.66 5.12
C ASP A 30 -20.19 3.28 5.73
N LYS A 31 -20.83 2.39 4.96
CA LYS A 31 -21.11 1.01 5.39
C LYS A 31 -19.83 0.21 5.64
N LEU A 32 -18.84 0.33 4.75
CA LEU A 32 -17.58 -0.40 4.86
C LEU A 32 -16.76 0.09 6.06
N SER A 33 -16.67 1.40 6.27
CA SER A 33 -16.06 2.00 7.47
C SER A 33 -16.74 1.50 8.74
N ASN A 34 -18.07 1.53 8.79
CA ASN A 34 -18.80 1.02 9.96
C ASN A 34 -18.57 -0.49 10.20
N LEU A 35 -18.35 -1.28 9.15
CA LEU A 35 -18.06 -2.70 9.27
C LEU A 35 -16.68 -2.93 9.89
N VAL A 36 -15.64 -2.28 9.36
CA VAL A 36 -14.27 -2.46 9.85
C VAL A 36 -14.09 -1.93 11.28
N GLU A 37 -14.83 -0.88 11.64
CA GLU A 37 -14.78 -0.28 12.99
C GLU A 37 -15.55 -1.06 14.07
N ARG A 38 -16.31 -2.08 13.68
CA ARG A 38 -17.10 -2.91 14.62
C ARG A 38 -16.46 -4.26 14.92
N ILE A 39 -15.44 -4.65 14.15
CA ILE A 39 -14.83 -5.97 14.23
C ILE A 39 -13.42 -5.79 14.79
N ASP A 40 -13.22 -6.26 16.03
CA ASP A 40 -11.92 -6.20 16.70
C ASP A 40 -10.98 -7.34 16.25
N ASP A 41 -11.55 -8.44 15.72
CA ASP A 41 -10.79 -9.59 15.23
C ASP A 41 -10.13 -9.32 13.86
N PRO A 42 -8.94 -9.89 13.58
CA PRO A 42 -8.31 -9.79 12.27
C PRO A 42 -9.24 -10.26 11.14
N LEU A 43 -9.48 -9.38 10.16
CA LEU A 43 -10.42 -9.61 9.07
C LEU A 43 -9.77 -9.35 7.71
N VAL A 44 -10.15 -10.16 6.72
CA VAL A 44 -9.83 -9.94 5.31
C VAL A 44 -11.13 -9.67 4.56
N ILE A 45 -11.19 -8.54 3.86
CA ILE A 45 -12.34 -8.15 3.03
C ILE A 45 -11.89 -8.12 1.56
N ALA A 46 -12.60 -8.84 0.70
CA ALA A 46 -12.45 -8.76 -0.74
C ALA A 46 -13.53 -7.84 -1.33
N LEU A 47 -13.12 -6.80 -2.05
CA LEU A 47 -14.02 -5.95 -2.82
C LEU A 47 -13.92 -6.32 -4.30
N ASP A 48 -15.01 -6.86 -4.85
CA ASP A 48 -15.09 -7.26 -6.25
C ASP A 48 -15.92 -6.29 -7.10
N GLY A 49 -15.63 -6.27 -8.40
CA GLY A 49 -16.37 -5.52 -9.39
C GLY A 49 -15.71 -5.58 -10.77
N GLY A 50 -16.47 -5.30 -11.82
CA GLY A 50 -15.96 -5.37 -13.20
C GLY A 50 -14.78 -4.43 -13.49
N TRP A 51 -14.05 -4.69 -14.57
CA TRP A 51 -12.98 -3.79 -15.04
C TRP A 51 -13.56 -2.42 -15.40
N GLY A 52 -12.81 -1.34 -15.15
CA GLY A 52 -13.28 0.03 -15.39
C GLY A 52 -14.34 0.56 -14.41
N SER A 53 -14.77 -0.23 -13.42
CA SER A 53 -15.74 0.24 -12.41
C SER A 53 -15.17 1.24 -11.41
N GLY A 54 -13.90 1.64 -11.49
CA GLY A 54 -13.31 2.63 -10.58
C GLY A 54 -13.04 2.13 -9.16
N LYS A 55 -12.73 0.84 -8.99
CA LYS A 55 -12.40 0.24 -7.67
C LYS A 55 -11.17 0.89 -7.04
N SER A 56 -10.10 1.06 -7.81
CA SER A 56 -8.86 1.68 -7.33
C SER A 56 -9.11 3.11 -6.87
N VAL A 57 -9.83 3.90 -7.67
CA VAL A 57 -10.24 5.27 -7.33
C VAL A 57 -11.08 5.29 -6.04
N PHE A 58 -12.07 4.39 -5.93
CA PHE A 58 -12.89 4.28 -4.73
C PHE A 58 -12.04 3.97 -3.48
N LEU A 59 -11.11 3.01 -3.56
CA LEU A 59 -10.24 2.66 -2.44
C LEU A 59 -9.35 3.83 -2.01
N LYS A 60 -8.73 4.55 -2.96
CA LYS A 60 -7.91 5.73 -2.68
C LYS A 60 -8.70 6.80 -1.91
N CYS A 61 -9.91 7.13 -2.38
CA CYS A 61 -10.78 8.11 -1.72
C CYS A 61 -11.35 7.59 -0.39
N TRP A 62 -11.69 6.30 -0.30
CA TRP A 62 -12.25 5.71 0.91
C TRP A 62 -11.27 5.77 2.07
N VAL A 63 -9.97 5.54 1.82
CA VAL A 63 -8.93 5.68 2.86
C VAL A 63 -8.94 7.09 3.46
N GLY A 64 -8.96 8.15 2.64
CA GLY A 64 -9.01 9.52 3.16
C GLY A 64 -10.35 9.86 3.83
N GLU A 65 -11.47 9.38 3.29
CA GLU A 65 -12.81 9.55 3.91
C GLU A 65 -12.91 8.86 5.27
N HIS A 66 -12.35 7.65 5.37
CA HIS A 66 -12.33 6.87 6.61
C HIS A 66 -11.51 7.58 7.68
N LEU A 67 -10.31 8.07 7.36
CA LEU A 67 -9.49 8.86 8.29
C LEU A 67 -10.18 10.16 8.73
N LYS A 68 -10.90 10.85 7.83
CA LYS A 68 -11.65 12.06 8.20
C LYS A 68 -12.81 11.77 9.16
N THR A 69 -13.48 10.65 8.97
CA THR A 69 -14.64 10.25 9.78
C THR A 69 -14.23 9.58 11.09
N HIS A 70 -13.04 8.96 11.14
CA HIS A 70 -12.53 8.20 12.28
C HIS A 70 -11.03 8.50 12.54
N PRO A 71 -10.66 9.76 12.85
CA PRO A 71 -9.27 10.24 12.85
C PRO A 71 -8.30 9.51 13.79
N ASP A 72 -8.82 8.83 14.82
CA ASP A 72 -8.00 8.19 15.86
C ASP A 72 -8.21 6.68 15.99
N LYS A 73 -8.95 6.07 15.06
CA LYS A 73 -9.33 4.65 15.19
C LYS A 73 -8.42 3.68 14.47
N ALA A 74 -7.95 4.03 13.27
CA ALA A 74 -7.15 3.13 12.45
C ALA A 74 -5.98 3.83 11.76
N THR A 75 -4.80 3.21 11.83
CA THR A 75 -3.69 3.56 10.95
C THR A 75 -3.88 2.82 9.62
N THR A 76 -4.29 3.54 8.58
CA THR A 76 -4.53 2.96 7.26
C THR A 76 -3.25 2.97 6.41
N LEU A 77 -2.98 1.86 5.71
CA LEU A 77 -1.95 1.73 4.68
C LEU A 77 -2.62 1.39 3.34
N TYR A 78 -2.46 2.26 2.35
CA TYR A 78 -2.79 1.94 0.96
C TYR A 78 -1.56 1.34 0.28
N PHE A 79 -1.72 0.19 -0.37
CA PHE A 79 -0.64 -0.51 -1.08
C PHE A 79 -1.14 -0.99 -2.45
N ASP A 80 -0.47 -0.54 -3.51
CA ASP A 80 -0.74 -0.98 -4.88
C ASP A 80 0.25 -2.10 -5.26
N ALA A 81 -0.25 -3.32 -5.37
CA ALA A 81 0.55 -4.48 -5.70
C ALA A 81 1.06 -4.47 -7.15
N PHE A 82 0.31 -3.87 -8.09
CA PHE A 82 0.74 -3.79 -9.49
C PHE A 82 1.86 -2.77 -9.66
N ALA A 83 1.83 -1.67 -8.89
CA ALA A 83 2.91 -0.68 -8.94
C ALA A 83 4.26 -1.23 -8.42
N HIS A 84 4.24 -2.29 -7.63
CA HIS A 84 5.43 -2.88 -6.99
C HIS A 84 5.76 -4.29 -7.49
N ASP A 85 5.12 -4.74 -8.57
CA ASP A 85 5.27 -6.11 -9.10
C ASP A 85 6.68 -6.41 -9.65
N TYR A 86 7.50 -5.38 -9.85
CA TYR A 86 8.88 -5.47 -10.29
C TYR A 86 9.85 -5.97 -9.20
N LEU A 87 9.43 -5.97 -7.93
CA LEU A 87 10.26 -6.43 -6.82
C LEU A 87 10.13 -7.94 -6.65
N GLU A 88 11.27 -8.64 -6.55
CA GLU A 88 11.28 -10.11 -6.37
C GLU A 88 10.63 -10.56 -5.05
N ASP A 89 10.68 -9.71 -4.00
CA ASP A 89 10.07 -9.99 -2.70
C ASP A 89 9.03 -8.91 -2.34
N PRO A 90 7.72 -9.22 -2.36
CA PRO A 90 6.66 -8.27 -2.04
C PRO A 90 6.69 -7.81 -0.57
N LEU A 91 7.31 -8.57 0.34
CA LEU A 91 7.46 -8.15 1.73
C LEU A 91 8.36 -6.93 1.86
N ILE A 92 9.36 -6.78 0.98
CA ILE A 92 10.23 -5.61 0.98
C ILE A 92 9.42 -4.35 0.62
N ALA A 93 8.60 -4.43 -0.43
CA ALA A 93 7.72 -3.35 -0.86
C ALA A 93 6.74 -2.94 0.25
N LEU A 94 6.06 -3.93 0.84
CA LEU A 94 5.03 -3.70 1.84
C LEU A 94 5.61 -3.16 3.16
N THR A 95 6.74 -3.71 3.63
CA THR A 95 7.38 -3.25 4.86
C THR A 95 7.98 -1.85 4.71
N GLY A 96 8.51 -1.50 3.53
CA GLY A 96 8.97 -0.14 3.23
C GLY A 96 7.81 0.87 3.26
N ALA A 97 6.70 0.57 2.58
CA ALA A 97 5.52 1.42 2.58
C ALA A 97 4.91 1.58 3.98
N LEU A 98 4.88 0.51 4.77
CA LEU A 98 4.44 0.55 6.16
C LEU A 98 5.37 1.42 7.03
N ALA A 99 6.69 1.29 6.86
CA ALA A 99 7.67 2.07 7.63
C ALA A 99 7.52 3.57 7.36
N GLU A 100 7.44 3.97 6.09
CA GLU A 100 7.23 5.36 5.70
C GLU A 100 5.92 5.91 6.28
N ARG A 101 4.84 5.09 6.25
CA ARG A 101 3.54 5.50 6.77
C ARG A 101 3.55 5.71 8.28
N LEU A 102 4.30 4.89 9.01
CA LEU A 102 4.42 4.96 10.46
C LEU A 102 5.38 6.06 10.92
N GLU A 103 6.43 6.37 10.16
CA GLU A 103 7.30 7.52 10.45
C GLU A 103 6.57 8.87 10.33
N LYS A 104 5.63 8.97 9.38
CA LYS A 104 4.79 10.16 9.20
C LYS A 104 3.65 10.26 10.22
N SER A 105 3.27 9.16 10.88
CA SER A 105 2.33 9.20 11.99
C SER A 105 3.11 9.41 13.28
N ASP A 106 2.75 10.39 14.10
CA ASP A 106 3.39 10.67 15.41
C ASP A 106 3.23 9.54 16.46
N GLN A 107 2.84 8.33 16.04
CA GLN A 107 2.47 7.21 16.88
C GLN A 107 3.60 6.18 17.09
N LYS A 108 4.12 6.23 18.32
CA LYS A 108 4.79 5.19 19.14
C LYS A 108 6.16 4.64 18.67
N PRO A 109 7.21 4.78 19.51
CA PRO A 109 8.55 4.23 19.26
C PRO A 109 8.61 2.69 19.27
N ALA A 110 7.55 1.99 19.68
CA ALA A 110 7.49 0.53 19.73
C ALA A 110 7.31 -0.10 18.33
N ALA A 111 6.46 0.48 17.47
CA ALA A 111 6.24 -0.01 16.11
C ALA A 111 7.49 0.18 15.24
N LEU A 112 8.15 1.32 15.39
CA LEU A 112 9.47 1.61 14.79
C LEU A 112 10.55 0.61 15.22
N LYS A 113 10.58 0.20 16.50
CA LYS A 113 11.52 -0.81 16.99
C LYS A 113 11.24 -2.19 16.38
N ALA A 114 9.97 -2.59 16.26
CA ALA A 114 9.59 -3.86 15.63
C ALA A 114 9.98 -3.89 14.14
N LEU A 115 9.75 -2.79 13.42
CA LEU A 115 10.16 -2.62 12.02
C LEU A 115 11.68 -2.67 11.84
N LYS A 116 12.44 -1.97 12.68
CA LYS A 116 13.91 -2.02 12.64
C LYS A 116 14.44 -3.44 12.85
N ASN A 117 13.81 -4.20 13.75
CA ASN A 117 14.19 -5.60 13.97
C ASN A 117 13.82 -6.50 12.77
N ALA A 118 12.68 -6.27 12.12
CA ALA A 118 12.30 -6.98 10.90
C ALA A 118 13.24 -6.65 9.73
N ALA A 119 13.57 -5.37 9.53
CA ALA A 119 14.53 -4.92 8.52
C ALA A 119 15.92 -5.54 8.75
N TYR A 120 16.40 -5.57 10.01
CA TYR A 120 17.67 -6.22 10.36
C TYR A 120 17.67 -7.72 10.05
N ARG A 121 16.52 -8.40 10.19
CA ARG A 121 16.36 -9.82 9.81
C ARG A 121 16.36 -10.04 8.30
N LEU A 122 15.90 -9.07 7.51
CA LEU A 122 15.88 -9.14 6.04
C LEU A 122 17.20 -8.67 5.40
N MET A 123 18.02 -7.88 6.12
CA MET A 123 19.35 -7.42 5.68
C MET A 123 20.27 -8.51 5.11
N PRO A 124 20.44 -9.70 5.74
CA PRO A 124 21.28 -10.76 5.17
C PRO A 124 20.72 -11.35 3.86
N MET A 125 19.41 -11.25 3.61
CA MET A 125 18.79 -11.72 2.35
C MET A 125 19.04 -10.73 1.22
N ALA A 126 18.88 -9.42 1.48
CA ALA A 126 19.19 -8.37 0.51
C ALA A 126 20.68 -8.37 0.11
N ALA A 127 21.59 -8.59 1.07
CA ALA A 127 23.03 -8.69 0.80
C ALA A 127 23.38 -9.89 -0.11
N ARG A 128 22.66 -11.02 0.02
CA ARG A 128 22.84 -12.21 -0.83
C ARG A 128 22.40 -11.96 -2.27
N ILE A 129 21.28 -11.27 -2.46
CA ILE A 129 20.77 -10.89 -3.79
C ILE A 129 21.76 -9.92 -4.48
N GLY A 130 22.29 -8.94 -3.74
CA GLY A 130 23.30 -8.00 -4.24
C GLY A 130 24.62 -8.67 -4.66
N LEU A 131 25.08 -9.66 -3.90
CA LEU A 131 26.27 -10.46 -4.25
C LEU A 131 26.03 -11.34 -5.50
N ALA A 132 24.83 -11.90 -5.64
CA ALA A 132 24.46 -12.71 -6.80
C ALA A 132 24.38 -11.88 -8.09
N GLN A 133 23.87 -10.64 -8.01
CA GLN A 133 23.85 -9.74 -9.17
C GLN A 133 25.25 -9.26 -9.56
N ARG A 134 26.14 -9.04 -8.59
CA ARG A 134 27.54 -8.66 -8.86
C ARG A 134 28.36 -9.80 -9.50
N GLN A 135 28.07 -11.05 -9.14
CA GLN A 135 28.74 -12.22 -9.76
C GLN A 135 28.25 -12.51 -11.18
N ARG A 136 27.02 -12.12 -11.56
CA ARG A 136 26.51 -12.23 -12.94
C ARG A 136 27.05 -11.15 -13.89
N ALA A 137 27.55 -10.04 -13.37
CA ALA A 137 28.03 -8.91 -14.17
C ALA A 137 29.55 -8.93 -14.47
N VAL A 138 30.28 -9.98 -14.10
CA VAL A 138 31.69 -10.12 -14.49
C VAL A 138 31.76 -10.74 -15.90
N PRO A 139 32.15 -9.98 -16.95
CA PRO A 139 32.37 -10.58 -18.26
C PRO A 139 33.55 -11.55 -18.15
N ARG A 140 33.30 -12.78 -18.59
CA ARG A 140 34.28 -13.86 -18.69
C ARG A 140 35.25 -13.54 -19.84
N LEU A 141 36.15 -12.59 -19.61
CA LEU A 141 37.29 -12.31 -20.47
C LEU A 141 38.50 -13.07 -19.94
N GLN A 142 39.16 -13.78 -20.86
CA GLN A 142 40.32 -14.67 -20.70
C GLN A 142 39.99 -16.14 -20.42
N ALA A 143 39.71 -16.89 -21.50
CA ALA A 143 40.27 -18.23 -21.73
C ALA A 143 40.06 -18.63 -23.21
N LEU A 144 40.99 -18.17 -24.07
CA LEU A 144 41.55 -18.76 -25.30
C LEU A 144 41.99 -17.67 -26.26
#